data_AF-A0A2N2PR61-F1
#
_entry.id   AF-A0A2N2PR61-F1
#
_cell.length_a   1.000
_cell.length_b   1.000
_cell.length_c   1.000
_cell.angle_alpha   90.00
_cell.angle_beta   90.00
_cell.angle_gamma   90.00
#
_symmetry.space_group_name_H-M   'P 1'
#
loop_
_entity.id
_entity.type
_entity.pdbx_description
1 polymer ?
#
loop_
_entity_poly.entity_id
_entity_poly.type
_entity_poly.pdbx_seq_one_letter_code
_entity_poly.pdbx_strand_id
1 'polypeptide(L)'
;MATRILSCLIALTFVLSSTGPLTAAQPPQPPPPALPAAWGGEAPPPAPSAAAAAAAAADASIAALLAQATSVAAGEVHTCALTSAGGVKCWGSNYSGQLGDGTTTARSTPVAVVGLASGVVAVAAGDWHTCALTSAGGVQCWGNNRSGQLGDGTTTHRSTPVAVSGLASGVLAVAAGRHHTCAVTSAGGVQCWGANNYGQLGDGTTTDRSSPVAVSGLASGVAAVTVGEEHTCALTSAGGVQCWGYNLYGRLGDGTGTDRYTPVAVVGLASGVVAVAAGDSHTCALTSAGGVQCWGCNFSGQLGDGTTTNRYTPVAVSGLASGVGALTSAGGVQCWGFNWYGQLGDGMTTHRSTPVAVSGLASGVAAVTAGGEHTCALTSAGGVQCWGYNLYGQLGDGTETNRYTPVAVSGLASGVAAVAAGDGHTCAVTSAGGVQCWGRNYYCQLGDGTWTNHPTPVAVVGLASGVAAVAAGEEHTCAVTSAGGVQCWGCNFSGQLGDGTTAGICWPVAVSGLASGVVAVAAGGSHTCALTSAG
;
A
#
# COMPACT_ATOMS: atom_id res chain seq x y z
N MET A 1 -14.65 29.98 1.25
CA MET A 1 -13.83 29.56 0.09
C MET A 1 -12.48 29.12 0.63
N ALA A 2 -12.17 27.83 0.57
CA ALA A 2 -10.89 27.26 1.02
C ALA A 2 -10.74 25.86 0.43
N THR A 3 -10.19 25.75 -0.77
CA THR A 3 -10.00 24.47 -1.47
C THR A 3 -8.64 23.90 -1.07
N ARG A 4 -8.61 22.72 -0.46
CA ARG A 4 -7.36 22.00 -0.16
C ARG A 4 -6.97 21.15 -1.37
N ILE A 5 -5.87 21.51 -2.02
CA ILE A 5 -5.28 20.71 -3.10
C ILE A 5 -4.48 19.57 -2.46
N LEU A 6 -4.64 18.35 -2.96
CA LEU A 6 -3.93 17.16 -2.48
C LEU A 6 -3.47 16.30 -3.68
N SER A 7 -2.29 16.62 -4.21
CA SER A 7 -1.71 15.89 -5.34
C SER A 7 -1.26 14.49 -4.91
N CYS A 8 -1.70 13.45 -5.62
CA CYS A 8 -1.46 12.05 -5.28
C CYS A 8 -0.45 11.41 -6.24
N LEU A 9 0.60 10.77 -5.72
CA LEU A 9 1.52 9.93 -6.48
C LEU A 9 1.00 8.48 -6.51
N ILE A 10 1.13 7.81 -7.65
CA ILE A 10 0.79 6.39 -7.83
C ILE A 10 2.04 5.66 -8.37
N ALA A 11 2.33 4.47 -7.83
CA ALA A 11 3.39 3.59 -8.29
C ALA A 11 2.82 2.20 -8.64
N LEU A 12 3.42 1.55 -9.64
CA LEU A 12 2.92 0.30 -10.24
C LEU A 12 3.82 -0.90 -9.87
N THR A 13 3.23 -2.07 -9.63
CA THR A 13 3.95 -3.31 -9.31
C THR A 13 3.59 -4.46 -10.27
N PHE A 14 4.52 -5.39 -10.45
CA PHE A 14 4.38 -6.58 -11.31
C PHE A 14 4.73 -7.86 -10.51
N VAL A 15 4.19 -9.00 -10.95
CA VAL A 15 4.28 -10.31 -10.28
C VAL A 15 4.79 -11.39 -11.26
N LEU A 16 5.60 -12.35 -10.80
CA LEU A 16 6.04 -13.53 -11.55
C LEU A 16 6.14 -14.79 -10.66
N SER A 17 6.02 -15.97 -11.27
CA SER A 17 6.23 -17.31 -10.69
C SER A 17 6.49 -18.34 -11.83
N SER A 18 6.85 -19.61 -11.63
CA SER A 18 7.11 -20.40 -10.41
C SER A 18 8.50 -21.11 -10.55
N THR A 19 8.86 -22.35 -10.18
CA THR A 19 8.18 -23.59 -9.73
C THR A 19 9.20 -24.50 -8.98
N GLY A 20 8.75 -25.60 -8.36
CA GLY A 20 9.62 -26.71 -7.90
C GLY A 20 9.92 -27.74 -9.02
N PRO A 21 10.13 -29.05 -8.72
CA PRO A 21 10.11 -29.71 -7.39
C PRO A 21 11.11 -30.92 -7.19
N LEU A 22 11.04 -31.59 -6.02
CA LEU A 22 11.54 -32.97 -5.68
C LEU A 22 13.09 -33.21 -5.68
N THR A 23 13.72 -34.22 -5.01
CA THR A 23 13.40 -35.19 -3.92
C THR A 23 14.68 -35.89 -3.39
N ALA A 24 14.77 -36.16 -2.07
CA ALA A 24 15.50 -37.30 -1.44
C ALA A 24 15.13 -37.36 0.07
N ALA A 25 14.42 -38.35 0.61
CA ALA A 25 14.79 -39.76 0.90
C ALA A 25 15.55 -39.95 2.24
N GLN A 26 14.85 -40.44 3.27
CA GLN A 26 15.42 -40.86 4.58
C GLN A 26 15.39 -42.39 4.77
N PRO A 27 16.36 -42.98 5.51
CA PRO A 27 16.28 -44.36 6.04
C PRO A 27 15.38 -44.44 7.30
N PRO A 28 14.94 -45.65 7.71
CA PRO A 28 13.74 -45.83 8.55
C PRO A 28 13.94 -45.73 10.08
N GLN A 29 12.82 -45.78 10.81
CA GLN A 29 12.75 -45.96 12.27
C GLN A 29 11.90 -47.20 12.62
N PRO A 30 12.14 -47.85 13.78
CA PRO A 30 11.40 -49.05 14.21
C PRO A 30 9.96 -48.72 14.68
N PRO A 31 9.04 -49.71 14.68
CA PRO A 31 7.62 -49.48 14.90
C PRO A 31 7.22 -49.37 16.40
N PRO A 32 6.22 -48.54 16.74
CA PRO A 32 5.56 -48.57 18.05
C PRO A 32 4.59 -49.77 18.18
N PRO A 33 4.25 -50.20 19.41
CA PRO A 33 3.31 -51.30 19.64
C PRO A 33 1.86 -50.90 19.36
N ALA A 34 1.03 -51.89 19.02
CA ALA A 34 -0.37 -51.70 18.63
C ALA A 34 -1.33 -51.52 19.82
N LEU A 35 -2.43 -50.78 19.58
CA LEU A 35 -3.63 -50.74 20.40
C LEU A 35 -4.85 -51.22 19.58
N PRO A 36 -5.90 -51.77 20.23
CA PRO A 36 -6.93 -52.56 19.56
C PRO A 36 -7.98 -51.71 18.81
N ALA A 37 -8.64 -52.34 17.83
CA ALA A 37 -9.65 -51.71 17.00
C ALA A 37 -11.03 -51.58 17.70
N ALA A 38 -11.77 -50.54 17.31
CA ALA A 38 -13.22 -50.40 17.52
C ALA A 38 -13.88 -49.97 16.20
N TRP A 39 -15.15 -50.32 15.99
CA TRP A 39 -15.85 -50.12 14.72
C TRP A 39 -16.58 -48.77 14.61
N GLY A 40 -16.65 -48.25 13.38
CA GLY A 40 -17.54 -47.15 12.99
C GLY A 40 -17.22 -46.69 11.57
N GLY A 41 -18.09 -46.96 10.59
CA GLY A 41 -17.85 -46.61 9.19
C GLY A 41 -18.27 -45.16 8.88
N GLU A 42 -17.39 -44.39 8.24
CA GLU A 42 -17.73 -43.07 7.71
C GLU A 42 -18.63 -43.18 6.48
N ALA A 43 -19.68 -42.36 6.44
CA ALA A 43 -20.35 -41.98 5.20
C ALA A 43 -19.59 -40.79 4.57
N PRO A 44 -19.50 -40.67 3.23
CA PRO A 44 -18.80 -39.56 2.60
C PRO A 44 -19.46 -38.22 2.94
N PRO A 45 -18.68 -37.14 3.15
CA PRO A 45 -19.23 -35.84 3.49
C PRO A 45 -20.08 -35.26 2.33
N PRO A 46 -21.16 -34.53 2.63
CA PRO A 46 -21.93 -33.84 1.60
C PRO A 46 -21.11 -32.72 0.95
N ALA A 47 -21.35 -32.46 -0.34
CA ALA A 47 -20.78 -31.31 -1.03
C ALA A 47 -21.18 -29.98 -0.32
N PRO A 48 -20.28 -28.97 -0.29
CA PRO A 48 -20.54 -27.73 0.43
C PRO A 48 -21.80 -27.02 -0.10
N SER A 49 -22.68 -26.63 0.82
CA SER A 49 -23.92 -25.91 0.48
C SER A 49 -23.62 -24.47 0.06
N ALA A 50 -24.54 -23.85 -0.68
CA ALA A 50 -24.41 -22.46 -1.13
C ALA A 50 -24.22 -21.44 0.02
N ALA A 51 -24.62 -21.79 1.25
CA ALA A 51 -24.40 -20.97 2.44
C ALA A 51 -22.91 -20.84 2.81
N ALA A 52 -22.09 -21.88 2.61
CA ALA A 52 -20.65 -21.81 2.88
C ALA A 52 -19.93 -20.86 1.90
N ALA A 53 -20.36 -20.84 0.63
CA ALA A 53 -19.87 -19.89 -0.36
C ALA A 53 -20.32 -18.44 -0.04
N ALA A 54 -21.54 -18.26 0.49
CA ALA A 54 -22.04 -16.96 0.91
C ALA A 54 -21.28 -16.39 2.13
N ALA A 55 -20.93 -17.23 3.10
CA ALA A 55 -20.16 -16.81 4.29
C ALA A 55 -18.74 -16.33 3.92
N ALA A 56 -18.03 -17.07 3.05
CA ALA A 56 -16.71 -16.67 2.56
C ALA A 56 -16.75 -15.34 1.75
N ALA A 57 -17.86 -15.07 1.05
CA ALA A 57 -18.07 -13.79 0.37
C ALA A 57 -18.35 -12.62 1.32
N ALA A 58 -18.90 -12.88 2.51
CA ALA A 58 -19.21 -11.85 3.51
C ALA A 58 -17.96 -11.34 4.22
N ASP A 59 -17.06 -12.23 4.66
CA ASP A 59 -15.84 -11.84 5.39
C ASP A 59 -14.89 -11.01 4.51
N ALA A 60 -14.64 -11.48 3.27
CA ALA A 60 -13.90 -10.74 2.25
C ALA A 60 -14.52 -9.35 1.94
N SER A 61 -15.84 -9.17 2.13
CA SER A 61 -16.51 -7.89 1.90
C SER A 61 -16.22 -6.84 2.97
N ILE A 62 -15.94 -7.23 4.22
CA ILE A 62 -15.73 -6.29 5.34
C ILE A 62 -14.31 -5.69 5.27
N ALA A 63 -13.31 -6.51 5.01
CA ALA A 63 -11.95 -6.04 4.73
C ALA A 63 -11.91 -5.15 3.48
N ALA A 64 -12.66 -5.51 2.43
CA ALA A 64 -12.79 -4.66 1.25
C ALA A 64 -13.51 -3.33 1.55
N LEU A 65 -14.51 -3.32 2.45
CA LEU A 65 -15.36 -2.15 2.72
C LEU A 65 -14.58 -0.93 3.24
N LEU A 66 -13.54 -1.17 4.04
CA LEU A 66 -12.71 -0.13 4.67
C LEU A 66 -11.57 0.38 3.77
N ALA A 67 -11.25 -0.33 2.67
CA ALA A 67 -10.22 0.04 1.70
C ALA A 67 -10.74 -0.06 0.25
N GLN A 68 -11.90 0.54 -0.02
CA GLN A 68 -12.56 0.47 -1.34
C GLN A 68 -11.90 1.30 -2.45
N ALA A 69 -10.91 2.15 -2.15
CA ALA A 69 -10.19 2.96 -3.13
C ALA A 69 -8.68 2.78 -3.01
N THR A 70 -8.02 2.45 -4.12
CA THR A 70 -6.56 2.30 -4.23
C THR A 70 -5.88 3.57 -4.75
N SER A 71 -6.61 4.40 -5.50
CA SER A 71 -6.18 5.75 -5.87
C SER A 71 -7.37 6.65 -6.18
N VAL A 72 -7.14 7.96 -6.18
CA VAL A 72 -8.15 9.00 -6.48
C VAL A 72 -7.56 10.01 -7.47
N ALA A 73 -8.33 10.33 -8.51
CA ALA A 73 -8.07 11.41 -9.45
C ALA A 73 -9.14 12.49 -9.31
N ALA A 74 -8.72 13.74 -9.09
CA ALA A 74 -9.61 14.89 -9.04
C ALA A 74 -9.40 15.76 -10.28
N GLY A 75 -10.48 16.09 -10.96
CA GLY A 75 -10.54 17.15 -11.97
C GLY A 75 -11.02 18.47 -11.36
N GLU A 76 -11.27 19.49 -12.21
CA GLU A 76 -11.78 20.81 -11.77
C GLU A 76 -13.12 20.68 -11.02
N VAL A 77 -14.04 19.86 -11.52
CA VAL A 77 -15.44 19.80 -11.06
C VAL A 77 -15.97 18.39 -10.75
N HIS A 78 -15.13 17.37 -10.87
CA HIS A 78 -15.48 15.97 -10.56
C HIS A 78 -14.30 15.22 -9.95
N THR A 79 -14.58 14.05 -9.36
CA THR A 79 -13.57 13.19 -8.77
C THR A 79 -13.90 11.74 -9.11
N CYS A 80 -12.88 10.94 -9.37
CA CYS A 80 -13.00 9.51 -9.63
C CYS A 80 -12.04 8.73 -8.72
N ALA A 81 -12.50 7.60 -8.19
CA ALA A 81 -11.69 6.64 -7.45
C ALA A 81 -11.52 5.35 -8.25
N LEU A 82 -10.29 4.84 -8.29
CA LEU A 82 -9.99 3.47 -8.65
C LEU A 82 -10.23 2.58 -7.44
N THR A 83 -10.97 1.48 -7.61
CA THR A 83 -11.27 0.56 -6.50
C THR A 83 -10.22 -0.54 -6.36
N SER A 84 -10.20 -1.20 -5.20
CA SER A 84 -9.41 -2.40 -4.95
C SER A 84 -9.78 -3.60 -5.85
N ALA A 85 -10.97 -3.58 -6.48
CA ALA A 85 -11.37 -4.52 -7.54
C ALA A 85 -10.93 -4.09 -8.96
N GLY A 86 -10.18 -2.98 -9.09
CA GLY A 86 -9.77 -2.39 -10.37
C GLY A 86 -10.91 -1.75 -11.16
N GLY A 87 -12.03 -1.41 -10.51
CA GLY A 87 -13.17 -0.70 -11.14
C GLY A 87 -13.12 0.80 -10.88
N VAL A 88 -13.89 1.60 -11.61
CA VAL A 88 -13.91 3.07 -11.44
C VAL A 88 -15.28 3.54 -10.94
N LYS A 89 -15.27 4.41 -9.93
CA LYS A 89 -16.45 5.17 -9.47
C LYS A 89 -16.17 6.67 -9.52
N CYS A 90 -17.09 7.48 -10.03
CA CYS A 90 -16.95 8.93 -10.16
C CYS A 90 -18.11 9.70 -9.51
N TRP A 91 -17.88 10.96 -9.11
CA TRP A 91 -18.90 11.87 -8.56
C TRP A 91 -18.55 13.34 -8.84
N GLY A 92 -19.53 14.23 -8.64
CA GLY A 92 -19.43 15.66 -8.92
C GLY A 92 -20.26 16.08 -10.14
N SER A 93 -19.73 17.04 -10.90
CA SER A 93 -20.33 17.53 -12.14
C SER A 93 -20.35 16.46 -13.24
N ASN A 94 -21.34 16.53 -14.14
CA ASN A 94 -21.48 15.58 -15.25
C ASN A 94 -21.96 16.23 -16.56
N TYR A 95 -21.92 17.57 -16.69
CA TYR A 95 -22.54 18.26 -17.83
C TYR A 95 -21.96 17.86 -19.20
N SER A 96 -20.74 17.31 -19.25
CA SER A 96 -20.14 16.75 -20.47
C SER A 96 -20.10 15.21 -20.51
N GLY A 97 -20.67 14.51 -19.51
CA GLY A 97 -20.61 13.06 -19.39
C GLY A 97 -19.37 12.52 -18.66
N GLN A 98 -18.60 13.39 -17.98
CA GLN A 98 -17.31 13.07 -17.34
C GLN A 98 -17.35 12.03 -16.21
N LEU A 99 -18.54 11.70 -15.68
CA LEU A 99 -18.69 10.62 -14.70
C LEU A 99 -18.79 9.23 -15.35
N GLY A 100 -18.96 9.15 -16.68
CA GLY A 100 -18.93 7.89 -17.42
C GLY A 100 -20.10 6.95 -17.15
N ASP A 101 -21.17 7.44 -16.52
CA ASP A 101 -22.33 6.65 -16.06
C ASP A 101 -23.44 6.50 -17.13
N GLY A 102 -23.13 6.82 -18.39
CA GLY A 102 -24.08 6.88 -19.50
C GLY A 102 -24.90 8.17 -19.57
N THR A 103 -24.94 8.98 -18.50
CA THR A 103 -25.75 10.20 -18.40
C THR A 103 -24.93 11.49 -18.48
N THR A 104 -25.61 12.64 -18.48
CA THR A 104 -25.01 13.97 -18.26
C THR A 104 -25.49 14.62 -16.95
N THR A 105 -26.06 13.81 -16.03
CA THR A 105 -26.64 14.29 -14.78
C THR A 105 -25.63 14.17 -13.65
N ALA A 106 -25.42 15.26 -12.89
CA ALA A 106 -24.49 15.31 -11.76
C ALA A 106 -24.81 14.27 -10.66
N ARG A 107 -23.82 13.97 -9.82
CA ARG A 107 -23.92 12.99 -8.73
C ARG A 107 -23.26 13.54 -7.46
N SER A 108 -24.00 13.59 -6.36
CA SER A 108 -23.45 13.93 -5.03
C SER A 108 -22.77 12.74 -4.33
N THR A 109 -22.85 11.54 -4.91
CA THR A 109 -22.27 10.29 -4.40
C THR A 109 -21.59 9.50 -5.52
N PRO A 110 -20.63 8.59 -5.21
CA PRO A 110 -19.92 7.81 -6.23
C PRO A 110 -20.84 6.88 -7.03
N VAL A 111 -20.95 7.12 -8.35
CA VAL A 111 -21.59 6.23 -9.33
C VAL A 111 -20.53 5.40 -10.07
N ALA A 112 -20.85 4.17 -10.47
CA ALA A 112 -19.94 3.32 -11.24
C ALA A 112 -19.84 3.78 -12.70
N VAL A 113 -18.64 3.71 -13.29
CA VAL A 113 -18.40 3.98 -14.71
C VAL A 113 -18.84 2.80 -15.56
N VAL A 114 -19.61 3.06 -16.63
CA VAL A 114 -20.11 2.03 -17.55
C VAL A 114 -18.94 1.28 -18.19
N GLY A 115 -18.95 -0.05 -18.10
CA GLY A 115 -17.92 -0.92 -18.70
C GLY A 115 -16.61 -1.04 -17.92
N LEU A 116 -16.37 -0.24 -16.87
CA LEU A 116 -15.15 -0.25 -16.07
C LEU A 116 -15.41 -0.72 -14.63
N ALA A 117 -16.04 -1.88 -14.50
CA ALA A 117 -16.29 -2.53 -13.20
C ALA A 117 -15.03 -3.22 -12.61
N SER A 118 -14.06 -3.56 -13.46
CA SER A 118 -12.74 -4.11 -13.11
C SER A 118 -11.75 -3.85 -14.24
N GLY A 119 -10.47 -4.22 -14.06
CA GLY A 119 -9.47 -4.19 -15.13
C GLY A 119 -8.82 -2.83 -15.40
N VAL A 120 -9.01 -1.82 -14.55
CA VAL A 120 -8.29 -0.54 -14.56
C VAL A 120 -7.15 -0.58 -13.54
N VAL A 121 -6.02 0.07 -13.85
CA VAL A 121 -4.83 0.19 -12.98
C VAL A 121 -4.44 1.64 -12.65
N ALA A 122 -4.90 2.62 -13.43
CA ALA A 122 -4.77 4.04 -13.12
C ALA A 122 -5.93 4.85 -13.72
N VAL A 123 -6.25 5.99 -13.11
CA VAL A 123 -7.26 6.96 -13.58
C VAL A 123 -6.63 8.35 -13.56
N ALA A 124 -6.93 9.17 -14.56
CA ALA A 124 -6.57 10.58 -14.62
C ALA A 124 -7.81 11.40 -15.00
N ALA A 125 -7.98 12.59 -14.40
CA ALA A 125 -9.10 13.49 -14.65
C ALA A 125 -8.58 14.88 -15.00
N GLY A 126 -9.07 15.45 -16.10
CA GLY A 126 -8.91 16.88 -16.43
C GLY A 126 -10.12 17.67 -15.93
N ASP A 127 -10.32 18.90 -16.41
CA ASP A 127 -11.45 19.73 -15.97
C ASP A 127 -12.81 19.03 -16.19
N TRP A 128 -13.03 18.57 -17.42
CA TRP A 128 -14.34 18.11 -17.92
C TRP A 128 -14.27 16.74 -18.62
N HIS A 129 -13.15 16.01 -18.48
CA HIS A 129 -12.95 14.66 -19.03
C HIS A 129 -12.18 13.77 -18.06
N THR A 130 -12.26 12.47 -18.28
CA THR A 130 -11.59 11.44 -17.48
C THR A 130 -11.01 10.39 -18.42
N CYS A 131 -9.86 9.83 -18.08
CA CYS A 131 -9.23 8.70 -18.78
C CYS A 131 -8.81 7.61 -17.78
N ALA A 132 -8.90 6.35 -18.20
CA ALA A 132 -8.49 5.18 -17.46
C ALA A 132 -7.47 4.37 -18.25
N LEU A 133 -6.42 3.91 -17.57
CA LEU A 133 -5.45 2.94 -18.09
C LEU A 133 -5.88 1.54 -17.63
N THR A 134 -6.10 0.63 -18.58
CA THR A 134 -6.44 -0.77 -18.31
C THR A 134 -5.22 -1.61 -17.95
N SER A 135 -5.43 -2.74 -17.28
CA SER A 135 -4.38 -3.74 -17.00
C SER A 135 -3.79 -4.38 -18.27
N ALA A 136 -4.46 -4.25 -19.42
CA ALA A 136 -3.93 -4.61 -20.74
C ALA A 136 -3.02 -3.51 -21.35
N GLY A 137 -2.79 -2.41 -20.63
CA GLY A 137 -2.00 -1.26 -21.08
C GLY A 137 -2.72 -0.40 -22.13
N GLY A 138 -4.05 -0.49 -22.24
CA GLY A 138 -4.85 0.30 -23.18
C GLY A 138 -5.55 1.47 -22.49
N VAL A 139 -5.78 2.58 -23.19
CA VAL A 139 -6.42 3.78 -22.63
C VAL A 139 -7.86 3.93 -23.12
N GLN A 140 -8.78 4.24 -22.20
CA GLN A 140 -10.15 4.64 -22.51
C GLN A 140 -10.45 5.99 -21.87
N CYS A 141 -11.13 6.89 -22.57
CA CYS A 141 -11.48 8.23 -22.10
C CYS A 141 -12.97 8.53 -22.27
N TRP A 142 -13.51 9.47 -21.47
CA TRP A 142 -14.90 9.94 -21.55
C TRP A 142 -15.06 11.37 -21.00
N GLY A 143 -16.22 11.98 -21.27
CA GLY A 143 -16.54 13.36 -20.92
C GLY A 143 -16.47 14.31 -22.11
N ASN A 144 -15.98 15.52 -21.86
CA ASN A 144 -15.81 16.56 -22.87
C ASN A 144 -14.75 16.16 -23.91
N ASN A 145 -14.95 16.61 -25.15
CA ASN A 145 -14.09 16.30 -26.29
C ASN A 145 -13.93 17.49 -27.25
N ARG A 146 -14.23 18.73 -26.81
CA ARG A 146 -14.35 19.89 -27.71
C ARG A 146 -13.06 20.21 -28.49
N SER A 147 -11.90 19.86 -27.93
CA SER A 147 -10.58 19.95 -28.57
C SER A 147 -9.97 18.58 -28.89
N GLY A 148 -10.75 17.50 -28.84
CA GLY A 148 -10.28 16.15 -29.15
C GLY A 148 -9.61 15.41 -27.97
N GLN A 149 -9.78 15.89 -26.73
CA GLN A 149 -9.08 15.37 -25.55
C GLN A 149 -9.41 13.91 -25.15
N LEU A 150 -10.41 13.28 -25.78
CA LEU A 150 -10.69 11.86 -25.63
C LEU A 150 -9.87 10.98 -26.58
N GLY A 151 -9.24 11.54 -27.62
CA GLY A 151 -8.34 10.81 -28.51
C GLY A 151 -9.03 9.79 -29.43
N ASP A 152 -10.37 9.84 -29.55
CA ASP A 152 -11.19 8.88 -30.31
C ASP A 152 -11.31 9.21 -31.82
N GLY A 153 -10.45 10.10 -32.31
CA GLY A 153 -10.49 10.65 -33.67
C GLY A 153 -11.52 11.78 -33.85
N THR A 154 -12.43 11.98 -32.90
CA THR A 154 -13.55 12.94 -33.00
C THR A 154 -13.40 14.14 -32.04
N THR A 155 -14.32 15.09 -32.14
CA THR A 155 -14.53 16.14 -31.12
C THR A 155 -15.87 16.00 -30.38
N THR A 156 -16.48 14.81 -30.44
CA THR A 156 -17.81 14.52 -29.89
C THR A 156 -17.71 14.04 -28.44
N HIS A 157 -18.51 14.63 -27.54
CA HIS A 157 -18.53 14.25 -26.12
C HIS A 157 -19.06 12.82 -25.92
N ARG A 158 -18.62 12.15 -24.85
CA ARG A 158 -18.98 10.75 -24.56
C ARG A 158 -19.40 10.60 -23.09
N SER A 159 -20.62 10.14 -22.83
CA SER A 159 -21.08 9.82 -21.47
C SER A 159 -20.69 8.42 -20.99
N THR A 160 -19.96 7.65 -21.81
CA THR A 160 -19.36 6.34 -21.51
C THR A 160 -17.92 6.30 -22.01
N PRO A 161 -17.05 5.45 -21.44
CA PRO A 161 -15.70 5.21 -21.98
C PRO A 161 -15.68 4.89 -23.47
N VAL A 162 -14.72 5.47 -24.19
CA VAL A 162 -14.33 5.11 -25.55
C VAL A 162 -12.82 4.86 -25.61
N ALA A 163 -12.38 3.89 -26.42
CA ALA A 163 -10.96 3.60 -26.58
C ALA A 163 -10.22 4.71 -27.32
N VAL A 164 -9.01 5.04 -26.87
CA VAL A 164 -8.13 6.03 -27.51
C VAL A 164 -7.52 5.44 -28.79
N SER A 165 -7.59 6.19 -29.89
CA SER A 165 -7.10 5.75 -31.21
C SER A 165 -5.62 5.38 -31.17
N GLY A 166 -5.29 4.15 -31.53
CA GLY A 166 -3.90 3.64 -31.55
C GLY A 166 -3.33 3.22 -30.19
N LEU A 167 -3.99 3.49 -29.06
CA LEU A 167 -3.53 3.17 -27.71
C LEU A 167 -4.40 2.08 -27.04
N ALA A 168 -4.68 1.01 -27.79
CA ALA A 168 -5.41 -0.17 -27.29
C ALA A 168 -4.56 -1.06 -26.37
N SER A 169 -3.23 -0.93 -26.43
CA SER A 169 -2.26 -1.56 -25.54
C SER A 169 -0.95 -0.76 -25.55
N GLY A 170 0.03 -1.12 -24.71
CA GLY A 170 1.37 -0.53 -24.75
C GLY A 170 1.52 0.84 -24.07
N VAL A 171 0.61 1.23 -23.18
CA VAL A 171 0.73 2.40 -22.29
C VAL A 171 1.07 1.95 -20.87
N LEU A 172 1.98 2.70 -20.22
CA LEU A 172 2.41 2.49 -18.83
C LEU A 172 1.81 3.51 -17.85
N ALA A 173 1.55 4.73 -18.31
CA ALA A 173 0.96 5.81 -17.52
C ALA A 173 0.12 6.74 -18.40
N VAL A 174 -0.92 7.34 -17.83
CA VAL A 174 -1.76 8.38 -18.46
C VAL A 174 -1.93 9.55 -17.49
N ALA A 175 -1.90 10.77 -17.99
CA ALA A 175 -2.15 11.99 -17.23
C ALA A 175 -3.01 12.95 -18.05
N ALA A 176 -3.97 13.61 -17.41
CA ALA A 176 -4.91 14.54 -18.03
C ALA A 176 -4.71 15.94 -17.46
N GLY A 177 -4.47 16.91 -18.34
CA GLY A 177 -4.43 18.34 -18.01
C GLY A 177 -5.79 18.98 -18.25
N ARG A 178 -5.84 20.29 -18.45
CA ARG A 178 -7.11 21.03 -18.56
C ARG A 178 -8.03 20.46 -19.64
N HIS A 179 -7.51 20.49 -20.87
CA HIS A 179 -8.20 20.11 -22.11
C HIS A 179 -7.28 19.28 -23.03
N HIS A 180 -6.23 18.68 -22.47
CA HIS A 180 -5.32 17.77 -23.15
C HIS A 180 -5.00 16.56 -22.27
N THR A 181 -4.50 15.50 -22.89
CA THR A 181 -4.14 14.24 -22.24
C THR A 181 -2.82 13.74 -22.82
N CYS A 182 -1.96 13.19 -21.99
CA CYS A 182 -0.69 12.58 -22.40
C CYS A 182 -0.54 11.16 -21.82
N ALA A 183 0.16 10.31 -22.55
CA ALA A 183 0.44 8.93 -22.17
C ALA A 183 1.93 8.58 -22.37
N VAL A 184 2.50 7.85 -21.41
CA VAL A 184 3.84 7.25 -21.53
C VAL A 184 3.67 5.83 -22.05
N THR A 185 4.31 5.53 -23.18
CA THR A 185 4.28 4.21 -23.82
C THR A 185 5.27 3.23 -23.21
N SER A 186 5.11 1.92 -23.46
CA SER A 186 6.05 0.88 -23.05
C SER A 186 7.43 0.95 -23.74
N ALA A 187 7.54 1.72 -24.82
CA ALA A 187 8.82 2.11 -25.43
C ALA A 187 9.52 3.27 -24.68
N GLY A 188 8.90 3.81 -23.62
CA GLY A 188 9.36 4.99 -22.88
C GLY A 188 9.17 6.31 -23.64
N GLY A 189 8.41 6.32 -24.73
CA GLY A 189 8.08 7.53 -25.50
C GLY A 189 6.75 8.14 -25.08
N VAL A 190 6.55 9.43 -25.32
CA VAL A 190 5.32 10.15 -24.94
C VAL A 190 4.44 10.43 -26.16
N GLN A 191 3.13 10.24 -26.02
CA GLN A 191 2.12 10.72 -26.96
C GLN A 191 1.10 11.61 -26.24
N CYS A 192 0.64 12.67 -26.88
CA CYS A 192 -0.35 13.61 -26.33
C CYS A 192 -1.47 13.90 -27.33
N TRP A 193 -2.65 14.30 -26.85
CA TRP A 193 -3.81 14.70 -27.66
C TRP A 193 -4.72 15.70 -26.92
N GLY A 194 -5.65 16.31 -27.64
CA GLY A 194 -6.52 17.38 -27.14
C GLY A 194 -6.09 18.77 -27.60
N ALA A 195 -6.34 19.78 -26.76
CA ALA A 195 -5.99 21.17 -27.00
C ALA A 195 -4.48 21.37 -27.15
N ASN A 196 -4.07 22.22 -28.10
CA ASN A 196 -2.66 22.50 -28.39
C ASN A 196 -2.37 23.99 -28.60
N ASN A 197 -3.28 24.89 -28.22
CA ASN A 197 -3.22 26.32 -28.53
C ASN A 197 -1.96 27.05 -28.01
N TYR A 198 -1.23 26.50 -27.03
CA TYR A 198 0.08 26.97 -26.55
C TYR A 198 1.21 25.96 -26.81
N GLY A 199 0.98 24.94 -27.64
CA GLY A 199 1.92 23.86 -27.93
C GLY A 199 2.05 22.81 -26.83
N GLN A 200 1.05 22.67 -25.94
CA GLN A 200 1.07 21.75 -24.79
C GLN A 200 1.12 20.25 -25.16
N LEU A 201 0.89 19.90 -26.43
CA LEU A 201 1.13 18.55 -26.96
C LEU A 201 2.58 18.30 -27.39
N GLY A 202 3.41 19.34 -27.53
CA GLY A 202 4.84 19.20 -27.80
C GLY A 202 5.20 18.71 -29.20
N ASP A 203 4.27 18.74 -30.15
CA ASP A 203 4.44 18.25 -31.53
C ASP A 203 5.05 19.27 -32.51
N GLY A 204 5.58 20.38 -31.98
CA GLY A 204 6.12 21.49 -32.77
C GLY A 204 5.06 22.43 -33.36
N THR A 205 3.77 22.18 -33.10
CA THR A 205 2.66 22.97 -33.62
C THR A 205 1.80 23.56 -32.51
N THR A 206 0.84 24.42 -32.88
CA THR A 206 -0.23 24.90 -31.99
C THR A 206 -1.62 24.38 -32.39
N THR A 207 -1.68 23.24 -33.10
CA THR A 207 -2.93 22.69 -33.66
C THR A 207 -3.47 21.54 -32.80
N ASP A 208 -4.72 21.66 -32.35
CA ASP A 208 -5.46 20.64 -31.60
C ASP A 208 -5.45 19.27 -32.31
N ARG A 209 -5.46 18.17 -31.53
CA ARG A 209 -5.34 16.79 -32.04
C ARG A 209 -6.43 15.91 -31.45
N SER A 210 -7.33 15.39 -32.29
CA SER A 210 -8.36 14.42 -31.89
C SER A 210 -7.87 12.97 -31.79
N SER A 211 -6.59 12.72 -32.09
CA SER A 211 -5.90 11.44 -31.91
C SER A 211 -4.50 11.69 -31.33
N PRO A 212 -3.88 10.71 -30.64
CA PRO A 212 -2.50 10.80 -30.15
C PRO A 212 -1.49 11.21 -31.22
N VAL A 213 -0.65 12.19 -30.88
CA VAL A 213 0.57 12.57 -31.64
C VAL A 213 1.80 12.36 -30.75
N ALA A 214 2.91 11.93 -31.34
CA ALA A 214 4.18 11.76 -30.62
C ALA A 214 4.81 13.10 -30.26
N VAL A 215 5.36 13.20 -29.04
CA VAL A 215 6.04 14.41 -28.57
C VAL A 215 7.43 14.54 -29.22
N SER A 216 7.76 15.72 -29.73
CA SER A 216 9.03 16.00 -30.41
C SER A 216 10.24 15.64 -29.55
N GLY A 217 11.09 14.75 -30.03
CA GLY A 217 12.31 14.34 -29.33
C GLY A 217 12.13 13.36 -28.16
N LEU A 218 10.90 13.04 -27.75
CA LEU A 218 10.61 12.12 -26.64
C LEU A 218 9.99 10.80 -27.14
N ALA A 219 10.66 10.17 -28.11
CA ALA A 219 10.29 8.85 -28.64
C ALA A 219 10.68 7.68 -27.71
N SER A 220 11.59 7.91 -26.76
CA SER A 220 11.98 6.97 -25.72
C SER A 220 12.60 7.74 -24.53
N GLY A 221 12.93 7.03 -23.44
CA GLY A 221 13.68 7.60 -22.32
C GLY A 221 12.90 8.47 -21.33
N VAL A 222 11.56 8.44 -21.35
CA VAL A 222 10.69 9.06 -20.34
C VAL A 222 10.22 8.00 -19.33
N ALA A 223 10.34 8.32 -18.04
CA ALA A 223 9.91 7.51 -16.92
C ALA A 223 8.52 7.91 -16.40
N ALA A 224 8.19 9.20 -16.42
CA ALA A 224 6.88 9.72 -16.03
C ALA A 224 6.53 11.01 -16.78
N VAL A 225 5.24 11.32 -16.89
CA VAL A 225 4.72 12.59 -17.42
C VAL A 225 3.76 13.20 -16.40
N THR A 226 3.79 14.53 -16.28
CA THR A 226 2.82 15.33 -15.50
C THR A 226 2.34 16.49 -16.37
N VAL A 227 1.14 16.98 -16.09
CA VAL A 227 0.42 17.98 -16.89
C VAL A 227 -0.23 18.97 -15.94
N GLY A 228 -0.06 20.27 -16.21
CA GLY A 228 -0.84 21.33 -15.58
C GLY A 228 -2.06 21.67 -16.42
N GLU A 229 -2.54 22.92 -16.32
CA GLU A 229 -3.64 23.36 -17.19
C GLU A 229 -3.22 23.33 -18.67
N GLU A 230 -2.12 24.03 -18.96
CA GLU A 230 -1.74 24.49 -20.30
C GLU A 230 -0.26 24.17 -20.61
N HIS A 231 0.37 23.31 -19.79
CA HIS A 231 1.73 22.84 -19.94
C HIS A 231 1.88 21.37 -19.55
N THR A 232 2.98 20.78 -19.99
CA THR A 232 3.31 19.37 -19.79
C THR A 232 4.80 19.27 -19.42
N CYS A 233 5.15 18.36 -18.51
CA CYS A 233 6.53 18.07 -18.15
C CYS A 233 6.78 16.55 -18.10
N ALA A 234 7.92 16.12 -18.63
CA ALA A 234 8.40 14.75 -18.59
C ALA A 234 9.62 14.62 -17.66
N LEU A 235 9.60 13.58 -16.82
CA LEU A 235 10.76 13.09 -16.09
C LEU A 235 11.44 12.02 -16.94
N THR A 236 12.69 12.23 -17.33
CA THR A 236 13.48 11.26 -18.10
C THR A 236 13.96 10.11 -17.21
N SER A 237 14.27 8.96 -17.79
CA SER A 237 14.89 7.83 -17.10
C SER A 237 16.31 8.12 -16.59
N ALA A 238 16.92 9.24 -17.01
CA ALA A 238 18.16 9.77 -16.45
C ALA A 238 17.94 10.71 -15.24
N GLY A 239 16.68 10.88 -14.79
CA GLY A 239 16.31 11.77 -13.69
C GLY A 239 16.36 13.26 -14.05
N GLY A 240 16.28 13.61 -15.33
CA GLY A 240 16.22 15.00 -15.79
C GLY A 240 14.79 15.43 -16.13
N VAL A 241 14.50 16.73 -16.09
CA VAL A 241 13.15 17.26 -16.37
C VAL A 241 13.15 18.08 -17.66
N GLN A 242 12.16 17.83 -18.51
CA GLN A 242 11.86 18.65 -19.69
C GLN A 242 10.39 19.08 -19.68
N CYS A 243 10.09 20.33 -20.04
CA CYS A 243 8.75 20.90 -20.04
C CYS A 243 8.40 21.58 -21.37
N TRP A 244 7.12 21.69 -21.69
CA TRP A 244 6.61 22.39 -22.89
C TRP A 244 5.16 22.88 -22.70
N GLY A 245 4.68 23.71 -23.62
CA GLY A 245 3.39 24.41 -23.55
C GLY A 245 3.51 25.89 -23.18
N TYR A 246 2.49 26.41 -22.50
CA TYR A 246 2.36 27.80 -22.09
C TYR A 246 3.34 28.17 -20.97
N ASN A 247 3.96 29.35 -21.02
CA ASN A 247 5.06 29.72 -20.13
C ASN A 247 4.97 31.15 -19.54
N LEU A 248 3.86 31.89 -19.68
CA LEU A 248 3.76 33.29 -19.23
C LEU A 248 4.29 33.56 -17.80
N TYR A 249 4.09 32.62 -16.87
CA TYR A 249 4.54 32.73 -15.48
C TYR A 249 5.82 31.96 -15.16
N GLY A 250 6.53 31.44 -16.17
CA GLY A 250 7.76 30.65 -16.00
C GLY A 250 7.54 29.18 -15.64
N ARG A 251 6.32 28.64 -15.86
CA ARG A 251 5.92 27.27 -15.46
C ARG A 251 6.72 26.15 -16.14
N LEU A 252 7.48 26.45 -17.19
CA LEU A 252 8.42 25.52 -17.82
C LEU A 252 9.83 25.52 -17.19
N GLY A 253 10.19 26.52 -16.38
CA GLY A 253 11.45 26.53 -15.62
C GLY A 253 12.72 26.71 -16.48
N ASP A 254 12.57 27.21 -17.71
CA ASP A 254 13.63 27.33 -18.71
C ASP A 254 14.40 28.68 -18.67
N GLY A 255 14.14 29.51 -17.65
CA GLY A 255 14.66 30.86 -17.52
C GLY A 255 13.88 31.93 -18.29
N THR A 256 12.81 31.57 -19.02
CA THR A 256 12.04 32.49 -19.86
C THR A 256 10.55 32.49 -19.51
N GLY A 257 9.84 33.54 -19.93
CA GLY A 257 8.37 33.58 -19.94
C GLY A 257 7.76 33.24 -21.30
N THR A 258 8.47 32.50 -22.15
CA THR A 258 8.12 32.26 -23.56
C THR A 258 7.68 30.83 -23.80
N ASP A 259 6.54 30.67 -24.48
CA ASP A 259 5.93 29.37 -24.77
C ASP A 259 6.84 28.47 -25.61
N ARG A 260 6.73 27.16 -25.41
CA ARG A 260 7.59 26.16 -26.05
C ARG A 260 6.74 25.07 -26.67
N TYR A 261 6.69 25.01 -28.00
CA TYR A 261 5.90 24.02 -28.73
C TYR A 261 6.60 22.66 -28.88
N THR A 262 7.81 22.53 -28.30
CA THR A 262 8.60 21.30 -28.16
C THR A 262 9.23 21.28 -26.76
N PRO A 263 9.59 20.11 -26.22
CA PRO A 263 10.29 19.99 -24.93
C PRO A 263 11.54 20.87 -24.83
N VAL A 264 11.68 21.59 -23.71
CA VAL A 264 12.91 22.29 -23.28
C VAL A 264 13.35 21.76 -21.92
N ALA A 265 14.67 21.67 -21.68
CA ALA A 265 15.21 21.24 -20.40
C ALA A 265 15.01 22.30 -19.31
N VAL A 266 14.63 21.86 -18.11
CA VAL A 266 14.47 22.73 -16.93
C VAL A 266 15.85 23.13 -16.39
N VAL A 267 16.04 24.43 -16.12
CA VAL A 267 17.33 24.97 -15.65
C VAL A 267 17.75 24.31 -14.34
N GLY A 268 18.95 23.71 -14.32
CA GLY A 268 19.51 23.06 -13.13
C GLY A 268 19.00 21.64 -12.85
N LEU A 269 17.97 21.14 -13.55
CA LEU A 269 17.36 19.82 -13.33
C LEU A 269 17.60 18.86 -14.51
N ALA A 270 18.84 18.80 -15.00
CA ALA A 270 19.26 17.88 -16.07
C ALA A 270 19.41 16.42 -15.60
N SER A 271 19.55 16.20 -14.29
CA SER A 271 19.60 14.88 -13.63
C SER A 271 19.24 15.04 -12.14
N GLY A 272 19.11 13.92 -11.41
CA GLY A 272 18.92 13.94 -9.95
C GLY A 272 17.50 14.27 -9.47
N VAL A 273 16.48 14.17 -10.33
CA VAL A 273 15.06 14.24 -9.96
C VAL A 273 14.47 12.83 -9.92
N VAL A 274 13.60 12.57 -8.93
CA VAL A 274 12.91 11.28 -8.72
C VAL A 274 11.39 11.36 -8.87
N ALA A 275 10.80 12.56 -8.77
CA ALA A 275 9.40 12.80 -9.08
C ALA A 275 9.18 14.25 -9.54
N VAL A 276 8.16 14.47 -10.37
CA VAL A 276 7.71 15.81 -10.82
C VAL A 276 6.19 15.87 -10.70
N ALA A 277 5.66 16.99 -10.23
CA ALA A 277 4.24 17.28 -10.18
C ALA A 277 3.98 18.68 -10.73
N ALA A 278 3.06 18.80 -11.68
CA ALA A 278 2.48 20.06 -12.08
C ALA A 278 1.20 20.34 -11.28
N GLY A 279 0.97 21.62 -10.96
CA GLY A 279 -0.35 22.18 -10.74
C GLY A 279 -0.68 23.17 -11.86
N ASP A 280 -1.80 23.85 -11.76
CA ASP A 280 -2.43 24.66 -12.82
C ASP A 280 -1.42 25.50 -13.62
N SER A 281 -0.70 26.38 -12.90
CA SER A 281 0.28 27.34 -13.43
C SER A 281 1.66 27.27 -12.75
N HIS A 282 2.00 26.16 -12.09
CA HIS A 282 3.30 25.95 -11.43
C HIS A 282 3.73 24.48 -11.49
N THR A 283 5.01 24.22 -11.27
CA THR A 283 5.59 22.87 -11.31
C THR A 283 6.58 22.70 -10.17
N CYS A 284 6.62 21.52 -9.57
CA CYS A 284 7.58 21.13 -8.53
C CYS A 284 8.26 19.80 -8.86
N ALA A 285 9.51 19.65 -8.45
CA ALA A 285 10.31 18.44 -8.56
C ALA A 285 10.88 18.02 -7.20
N LEU A 286 10.81 16.73 -6.90
CA LEU A 286 11.53 16.10 -5.80
C LEU A 286 12.87 15.58 -6.29
N THR A 287 13.96 16.05 -5.70
CA THR A 287 15.33 15.60 -6.00
C THR A 287 15.68 14.30 -5.28
N SER A 288 16.65 13.55 -5.81
CA SER A 288 17.23 12.36 -5.17
C SER A 288 17.97 12.66 -3.86
N ALA A 289 18.25 13.93 -3.56
CA ALA A 289 18.74 14.40 -2.26
C ALA A 289 17.62 14.62 -1.22
N GLY A 290 16.37 14.32 -1.58
CA GLY A 290 15.19 14.57 -0.75
C GLY A 290 14.81 16.06 -0.63
N GLY A 291 15.34 16.92 -1.50
CA GLY A 291 14.99 18.34 -1.54
C GLY A 291 13.94 18.64 -2.60
N VAL A 292 12.97 19.51 -2.29
CA VAL A 292 11.93 19.94 -3.23
C VAL A 292 12.30 21.29 -3.85
N GLN A 293 12.15 21.39 -5.17
CA GLN A 293 12.29 22.65 -5.90
C GLN A 293 11.03 22.93 -6.72
N CYS A 294 10.57 24.19 -6.75
CA CYS A 294 9.35 24.61 -7.47
C CYS A 294 9.61 25.83 -8.37
N TRP A 295 8.80 26.01 -9.40
CA TRP A 295 8.86 27.14 -10.34
C TRP A 295 7.49 27.44 -10.97
N GLY A 296 7.37 28.60 -11.61
CA GLY A 296 6.13 29.10 -12.22
C GLY A 296 5.46 30.22 -11.42
N CYS A 297 4.13 30.25 -11.47
CA CYS A 297 3.28 31.21 -10.78
C CYS A 297 3.42 31.09 -9.24
N ASN A 298 3.51 32.23 -8.55
CA ASN A 298 3.71 32.30 -7.10
C ASN A 298 2.82 33.36 -6.40
N PHE A 299 1.79 33.91 -7.07
CA PHE A 299 0.98 35.00 -6.52
C PHE A 299 0.29 34.67 -5.16
N SER A 300 0.13 33.39 -4.84
CA SER A 300 -0.45 32.88 -3.59
C SER A 300 0.60 32.25 -2.65
N GLY A 301 1.90 32.37 -2.96
CA GLY A 301 2.99 31.72 -2.22
C GLY A 301 3.14 30.22 -2.51
N GLN A 302 2.51 29.70 -3.59
CA GLN A 302 2.44 28.28 -3.89
C GLN A 302 3.79 27.59 -4.19
N LEU A 303 4.86 28.37 -4.44
CA LEU A 303 6.21 27.81 -4.57
C LEU A 303 6.91 27.59 -3.22
N GLY A 304 6.35 28.09 -2.11
CA GLY A 304 6.90 27.89 -0.76
C GLY A 304 8.28 28.50 -0.52
N ASP A 305 8.75 29.39 -1.40
CA ASP A 305 10.11 29.96 -1.38
C ASP A 305 10.27 31.17 -0.44
N GLY A 306 9.28 31.41 0.43
CA GLY A 306 9.22 32.58 1.30
C GLY A 306 8.79 33.88 0.59
N THR A 307 8.42 33.83 -0.69
CA THR A 307 7.99 34.99 -1.49
C THR A 307 6.63 34.75 -2.15
N THR A 308 6.10 35.79 -2.81
CA THR A 308 4.97 35.69 -3.75
C THR A 308 5.36 36.06 -5.18
N THR A 309 6.65 36.01 -5.50
CA THR A 309 7.19 36.39 -6.83
C THR A 309 7.35 35.17 -7.72
N ASN A 310 6.85 35.24 -8.96
CA ASN A 310 6.96 34.17 -9.95
C ASN A 310 8.42 33.80 -10.22
N ARG A 311 8.69 32.51 -10.48
CA ARG A 311 10.05 31.99 -10.68
C ARG A 311 10.17 31.31 -12.02
N TYR A 312 11.00 31.87 -12.90
CA TYR A 312 11.26 31.35 -14.25
C TYR A 312 12.30 30.22 -14.27
N THR A 313 12.92 29.91 -13.13
CA THR A 313 13.80 28.76 -12.90
C THR A 313 13.40 28.09 -11.58
N PRO A 314 13.75 26.82 -11.33
CA PRO A 314 13.58 26.18 -10.03
C PRO A 314 14.16 27.00 -8.87
N VAL A 315 13.42 27.05 -7.76
CA VAL A 315 13.87 27.54 -6.45
C VAL A 315 13.56 26.49 -5.39
N ALA A 316 14.42 26.35 -4.38
CA ALA A 316 14.19 25.41 -3.28
C ALA A 316 13.01 25.86 -2.40
N VAL A 317 12.18 24.90 -1.98
CA VAL A 317 11.07 25.16 -1.04
C VAL A 317 11.63 25.37 0.37
N SER A 318 11.17 26.42 1.05
CA SER A 318 11.68 26.80 2.37
C SER A 318 11.48 25.68 3.39
N GLY A 319 12.57 25.25 4.05
CA GLY A 319 12.55 24.17 5.03
C GLY A 319 12.49 22.75 4.43
N LEU A 320 12.30 22.58 3.12
CA LEU A 320 12.22 21.28 2.44
C LEU A 320 13.41 21.06 1.47
N ALA A 321 14.59 21.55 1.84
CA ALA A 321 15.82 21.43 1.05
C ALA A 321 16.45 20.03 1.08
N SER A 322 16.06 19.18 2.03
CA SER A 322 16.42 17.75 2.14
C SER A 322 15.40 17.01 3.01
N GLY A 323 15.48 15.67 3.06
CA GLY A 323 14.68 14.85 3.97
C GLY A 323 13.23 14.56 3.55
N VAL A 324 12.75 15.12 2.43
CA VAL A 324 11.46 14.75 1.84
C VAL A 324 11.59 13.43 1.09
N GLY A 325 10.89 12.41 1.57
CA GLY A 325 10.65 11.19 0.79
C GLY A 325 9.43 11.34 -0.12
N ALA A 326 9.42 10.64 -1.25
CA ALA A 326 8.17 10.36 -1.94
C ALA A 326 7.32 9.42 -1.06
N LEU A 327 5.99 9.56 -1.11
CA LEU A 327 5.06 8.61 -0.49
C LEU A 327 5.02 7.31 -1.32
N THR A 328 6.09 6.54 -1.28
CA THR A 328 6.08 5.14 -1.74
C THR A 328 5.24 4.32 -0.76
N SER A 329 4.33 3.49 -1.27
CA SER A 329 3.51 2.56 -0.47
C SER A 329 4.36 1.54 0.33
N ALA A 330 5.64 1.42 0.00
CA ALA A 330 6.68 0.79 0.79
C ALA A 330 7.01 1.62 2.04
N GLY A 331 6.15 1.58 3.06
CA GLY A 331 6.44 2.15 4.38
C GLY A 331 7.55 1.39 5.12
N GLY A 332 8.47 2.13 5.73
CA GLY A 332 9.49 1.59 6.64
C GLY A 332 9.07 1.71 8.11
N VAL A 333 9.66 0.88 8.99
CA VAL A 333 9.38 0.94 10.43
C VAL A 333 10.13 2.11 11.05
N GLN A 334 9.43 2.89 11.86
CA GLN A 334 10.02 3.92 12.71
C GLN A 334 9.58 3.71 14.16
N CYS A 335 10.51 3.87 15.10
CA CYS A 335 10.28 3.67 16.54
C CYS A 335 10.72 4.91 17.32
N TRP A 336 10.17 5.12 18.52
CA TRP A 336 10.57 6.19 19.44
C TRP A 336 10.29 5.80 20.90
N GLY A 337 10.86 6.56 21.84
CA GLY A 337 10.69 6.36 23.28
C GLY A 337 11.94 5.82 23.98
N PHE A 338 11.70 4.89 24.91
CA PHE A 338 12.70 4.19 25.71
C PHE A 338 13.52 3.22 24.83
N ASN A 339 14.81 3.05 25.13
CA ASN A 339 15.73 2.32 24.23
C ASN A 339 16.91 1.62 24.94
N TRP A 340 16.85 1.38 26.25
CA TRP A 340 18.02 0.89 27.00
C TRP A 340 18.59 -0.44 26.49
N TYR A 341 17.77 -1.24 25.79
CA TYR A 341 18.14 -2.54 25.22
C TYR A 341 18.10 -2.55 23.68
N GLY A 342 17.99 -1.39 23.04
CA GLY A 342 17.95 -1.24 21.59
C GLY A 342 16.59 -1.60 20.96
N GLN A 343 15.49 -1.56 21.72
CA GLN A 343 14.14 -1.86 21.22
C GLN A 343 13.64 -0.88 20.14
N LEU A 344 14.32 0.25 19.89
CA LEU A 344 14.03 1.12 18.75
C LEU A 344 14.73 0.68 17.45
N GLY A 345 15.61 -0.33 17.49
CA GLY A 345 16.18 -0.99 16.31
C GLY A 345 17.15 -0.13 15.49
N ASP A 346 17.55 1.04 15.99
CA ASP A 346 18.42 2.02 15.30
C ASP A 346 19.92 1.78 15.49
N GLY A 347 20.29 0.61 16.02
CA GLY A 347 21.67 0.25 16.35
C GLY A 347 22.20 0.88 17.64
N MET A 348 21.39 1.69 18.32
CA MET A 348 21.79 2.49 19.49
C MET A 348 20.96 2.09 20.72
N THR A 349 21.43 2.49 21.91
CA THR A 349 20.67 2.34 23.18
C THR A 349 20.16 3.67 23.73
N THR A 350 20.31 4.76 22.97
CA THR A 350 19.87 6.11 23.34
C THR A 350 18.37 6.30 23.11
N HIS A 351 17.67 6.86 24.09
CA HIS A 351 16.24 7.21 23.95
C HIS A 351 16.00 8.22 22.83
N ARG A 352 14.81 8.18 22.24
CA ARG A 352 14.42 9.07 21.12
C ARG A 352 13.08 9.73 21.44
N SER A 353 13.06 11.06 21.55
CA SER A 353 11.83 11.85 21.70
C SER A 353 11.10 12.09 20.36
N THR A 354 11.68 11.63 19.25
CA THR A 354 11.15 11.70 17.89
C THR A 354 11.32 10.35 17.20
N PRO A 355 10.52 9.99 16.18
CA PRO A 355 10.74 8.78 15.39
C PRO A 355 12.16 8.66 14.83
N VAL A 356 12.72 7.45 14.89
CA VAL A 356 13.96 7.05 14.20
C VAL A 356 13.66 5.81 13.35
N ALA A 357 14.31 5.69 12.19
CA ALA A 357 14.13 4.53 11.30
C ALA A 357 14.82 3.28 11.86
N VAL A 358 14.16 2.13 11.77
CA VAL A 358 14.71 0.83 12.17
C VAL A 358 15.73 0.35 11.13
N SER A 359 16.88 -0.11 11.60
CA SER A 359 18.00 -0.56 10.77
C SER A 359 17.58 -1.70 9.84
N GLY A 360 17.73 -1.51 8.52
CA GLY A 360 17.38 -2.54 7.52
C GLY A 360 15.88 -2.68 7.20
N LEU A 361 14.97 -2.08 7.98
CA LEU A 361 13.51 -2.16 7.76
C LEU A 361 12.93 -0.85 7.21
N ALA A 362 13.62 -0.26 6.23
CA ALA A 362 13.17 0.93 5.51
C ALA A 362 11.96 0.66 4.58
N SER A 363 11.62 -0.61 4.34
CA SER A 363 10.46 -1.07 3.57
C SER A 363 10.19 -2.55 3.84
N GLY A 364 9.13 -3.12 3.23
CA GLY A 364 8.91 -4.57 3.22
C GLY A 364 8.38 -5.17 4.53
N VAL A 365 7.70 -4.35 5.35
CA VAL A 365 7.03 -4.78 6.59
C VAL A 365 5.51 -4.70 6.41
N ALA A 366 4.80 -5.74 6.83
CA ALA A 366 3.34 -5.87 6.78
C ALA A 366 2.67 -5.57 8.13
N ALA A 367 3.31 -5.91 9.25
CA ALA A 367 2.84 -5.60 10.60
C ALA A 367 4.00 -5.46 11.58
N VAL A 368 3.78 -4.77 12.70
CA VAL A 368 4.70 -4.69 13.84
C VAL A 368 3.95 -4.97 15.14
N THR A 369 4.65 -5.54 16.12
CA THR A 369 4.18 -5.74 17.48
C THR A 369 5.30 -5.37 18.45
N ALA A 370 4.97 -4.75 19.58
CA ALA A 370 5.91 -4.37 20.63
C ALA A 370 5.52 -5.09 21.92
N GLY A 371 6.49 -5.73 22.55
CA GLY A 371 6.36 -6.32 23.87
C GLY A 371 6.75 -5.34 24.96
N GLY A 372 7.13 -5.85 26.13
CA GLY A 372 7.60 -5.02 27.25
C GLY A 372 8.90 -4.27 26.90
N GLU A 373 9.92 -5.01 26.48
CA GLU A 373 11.26 -4.47 26.18
C GLU A 373 11.85 -4.94 24.84
N HIS A 374 11.02 -5.53 23.97
CA HIS A 374 11.37 -5.97 22.62
C HIS A 374 10.32 -5.55 21.57
N THR A 375 10.67 -5.65 20.29
CA THR A 375 9.79 -5.36 19.15
C THR A 375 10.02 -6.38 18.04
N CYS A 376 8.96 -6.77 17.35
CA CYS A 376 9.01 -7.68 16.21
C CYS A 376 8.23 -7.13 15.01
N ALA A 377 8.74 -7.40 13.81
CA ALA A 377 8.12 -7.07 12.54
C ALA A 377 7.81 -8.35 11.75
N LEU A 378 6.58 -8.45 11.24
CA LEU A 378 6.21 -9.37 10.18
C LEU A 378 6.52 -8.71 8.84
N THR A 379 7.45 -9.28 8.08
CA THR A 379 7.80 -8.81 6.73
C THR A 379 6.69 -9.13 5.72
N SER A 380 6.62 -8.38 4.62
CA SER A 380 5.70 -8.63 3.50
C SER A 380 5.96 -9.96 2.78
N ALA A 381 7.09 -10.64 3.07
CA ALA A 381 7.39 -12.00 2.64
C ALA A 381 6.89 -13.09 3.62
N GLY A 382 6.19 -12.70 4.70
CA GLY A 382 5.68 -13.60 5.73
C GLY A 382 6.75 -14.11 6.70
N GLY A 383 7.94 -13.51 6.75
CA GLY A 383 9.00 -13.85 7.71
C GLY A 383 9.04 -12.87 8.89
N VAL A 384 9.49 -13.31 10.06
CA VAL A 384 9.54 -12.49 11.29
C VAL A 384 10.97 -12.06 11.61
N GLN A 385 11.14 -10.79 11.99
CA GLN A 385 12.37 -10.26 12.57
C GLN A 385 12.08 -9.57 13.90
N CYS A 386 12.96 -9.71 14.89
CA CYS A 386 12.79 -9.14 16.23
C CYS A 386 14.06 -8.41 16.71
N TRP A 387 13.92 -7.46 17.62
CA TRP A 387 15.02 -6.71 18.25
C TRP A 387 14.63 -6.17 19.65
N GLY A 388 15.63 -5.72 20.42
CA GLY A 388 15.50 -5.25 21.80
C GLY A 388 16.09 -6.23 22.83
N TYR A 389 15.45 -6.29 24.00
CA TYR A 389 15.80 -7.18 25.11
C TYR A 389 15.55 -8.66 24.77
N ASN A 390 16.43 -9.56 25.23
CA ASN A 390 16.41 -10.97 24.85
C ASN A 390 16.84 -11.95 25.97
N LEU A 391 16.93 -11.55 27.24
CA LEU A 391 17.45 -12.45 28.29
C LEU A 391 16.56 -13.67 28.61
N TYR A 392 15.39 -13.78 27.97
CA TYR A 392 14.53 -14.97 28.01
C TYR A 392 14.36 -15.64 26.64
N GLY A 393 15.09 -15.18 25.61
CA GLY A 393 15.01 -15.70 24.25
C GLY A 393 13.85 -15.15 23.39
N GLN A 394 13.20 -14.07 23.82
CA GLN A 394 11.99 -13.52 23.16
C GLN A 394 12.19 -12.98 21.74
N LEU A 395 13.43 -12.84 21.28
CA LEU A 395 13.74 -12.51 19.88
C LEU A 395 13.80 -13.75 18.98
N GLY A 396 13.81 -14.97 19.54
CA GLY A 396 13.68 -16.22 18.80
C GLY A 396 14.86 -16.59 17.90
N ASP A 397 16.01 -15.91 18.06
CA ASP A 397 17.19 -16.02 17.19
C ASP A 397 18.16 -17.14 17.59
N GLY A 398 17.74 -18.03 18.49
CA GLY A 398 18.58 -19.08 19.06
C GLY A 398 19.52 -18.60 20.18
N THR A 399 19.41 -17.35 20.62
CA THR A 399 20.25 -16.76 21.67
C THR A 399 19.42 -16.08 22.76
N GLU A 400 20.06 -15.83 23.89
CA GLU A 400 19.54 -14.97 24.97
C GLU A 400 20.25 -13.59 24.98
N THR A 401 20.72 -13.11 23.82
CA THR A 401 21.52 -11.88 23.69
C THR A 401 20.71 -10.74 23.08
N ASN A 402 20.69 -9.58 23.75
CA ASN A 402 19.99 -8.38 23.28
C ASN A 402 20.47 -7.95 21.88
N ARG A 403 19.57 -7.46 21.03
CA ARG A 403 19.88 -7.07 19.65
C ARG A 403 19.41 -5.64 19.39
N TYR A 404 20.35 -4.75 19.07
CA TYR A 404 20.05 -3.33 18.84
C TYR A 404 19.59 -3.03 17.39
N THR A 405 19.53 -4.07 16.56
CA THR A 405 19.02 -4.08 15.19
C THR A 405 18.19 -5.35 14.96
N PRO A 406 17.25 -5.38 14.01
CA PRO A 406 16.49 -6.58 13.66
C PRO A 406 17.37 -7.81 13.40
N VAL A 407 16.96 -8.95 13.96
CA VAL A 407 17.47 -10.29 13.62
C VAL A 407 16.31 -11.19 13.20
N ALA A 408 16.55 -12.13 12.29
CA ALA A 408 15.52 -13.06 11.83
C ALA A 408 15.21 -14.12 12.91
N VAL A 409 13.92 -14.44 13.09
CA VAL A 409 13.47 -15.49 14.00
C VAL A 409 13.79 -16.87 13.41
N SER A 410 14.36 -17.76 14.23
CA SER A 410 14.79 -19.10 13.82
C SER A 410 13.65 -19.91 13.23
N GLY A 411 13.80 -20.35 11.98
CA GLY A 411 12.80 -21.15 11.26
C GLY A 411 11.60 -20.36 10.70
N LEU A 412 11.42 -19.08 11.06
CA LEU A 412 10.30 -18.25 10.62
C LEU A 412 10.73 -17.17 9.61
N ALA A 413 11.53 -17.57 8.61
CA ALA A 413 11.94 -16.70 7.51
C ALA A 413 10.82 -16.44 6.47
N SER A 414 9.76 -17.25 6.47
CA SER A 414 8.53 -17.09 5.70
C SER A 414 7.40 -17.92 6.33
N GLY A 415 6.17 -17.79 5.83
CA GLY A 415 5.04 -18.63 6.26
C GLY A 415 4.35 -18.23 7.57
N VAL A 416 4.51 -16.98 8.02
CA VAL A 416 3.76 -16.35 9.12
C VAL A 416 2.70 -15.41 8.58
N ALA A 417 1.51 -15.44 9.19
CA ALA A 417 0.36 -14.59 8.86
C ALA A 417 0.10 -13.49 9.91
N ALA A 418 0.40 -13.74 11.19
CA ALA A 418 0.27 -12.77 12.27
C ALA A 418 1.34 -12.98 13.36
N VAL A 419 1.66 -11.94 14.12
CA VAL A 419 2.62 -11.97 15.24
C VAL A 419 2.12 -11.06 16.38
N ALA A 420 2.30 -11.50 17.62
CA ALA A 420 2.00 -10.74 18.83
C ALA A 420 3.11 -10.94 19.88
N ALA A 421 3.54 -9.85 20.52
CA ALA A 421 4.49 -9.87 21.64
C ALA A 421 3.77 -9.55 22.96
N GLY A 422 4.13 -10.26 24.01
CA GLY A 422 3.78 -9.95 25.40
C GLY A 422 4.93 -9.24 26.13
N ASP A 423 4.95 -9.26 27.45
CA ASP A 423 6.08 -8.66 28.21
C ASP A 423 7.42 -9.34 27.86
N GLY A 424 7.47 -10.66 28.08
CA GLY A 424 8.68 -11.46 27.96
C GLY A 424 8.63 -12.55 26.88
N HIS A 425 7.56 -12.64 26.09
CA HIS A 425 7.36 -13.69 25.09
C HIS A 425 6.82 -13.14 23.76
N THR A 426 6.87 -13.97 22.72
CA THR A 426 6.34 -13.66 21.39
C THR A 426 5.66 -14.90 20.81
N CYS A 427 4.54 -14.72 20.12
CA CYS A 427 3.82 -15.78 19.41
C CYS A 427 3.52 -15.38 17.97
N ALA A 428 3.53 -16.35 17.06
CA ALA A 428 3.21 -16.21 15.65
C ALA A 428 2.14 -17.21 15.22
N VAL A 429 1.18 -16.75 14.41
CA VAL A 429 0.25 -17.61 13.67
C VAL A 429 0.84 -17.85 12.29
N THR A 430 1.14 -19.11 11.98
CA THR A 430 1.61 -19.53 10.65
C THR A 430 0.51 -19.39 9.59
N SER A 431 0.87 -19.31 8.31
CA SER A 431 -0.08 -19.30 7.19
C SER A 431 -0.90 -20.58 7.05
N ALA A 432 -0.58 -21.65 7.79
CA ALA A 432 -1.38 -22.87 7.94
C ALA A 432 -2.37 -22.80 9.12
N GLY A 433 -2.42 -21.67 9.83
CA GLY A 433 -3.26 -21.46 11.03
C GLY A 433 -2.74 -22.18 12.29
N GLY A 434 -1.50 -22.67 12.29
CA GLY A 434 -0.86 -23.23 13.48
C GLY A 434 -0.09 -22.17 14.27
N VAL A 435 0.00 -22.29 15.59
CA VAL A 435 0.64 -21.29 16.47
C VAL A 435 2.00 -21.79 16.95
N GLN A 436 2.99 -20.90 16.93
CA GLN A 436 4.30 -21.10 17.56
C GLN A 436 4.61 -19.94 18.51
N CYS A 437 5.23 -20.21 19.66
CA CYS A 437 5.61 -19.20 20.65
C CYS A 437 7.06 -19.38 21.10
N TRP A 438 7.71 -18.32 21.58
CA TRP A 438 9.08 -18.32 22.11
C TRP A 438 9.28 -17.21 23.14
N GLY A 439 10.38 -17.29 23.90
CA GLY A 439 10.72 -16.36 24.98
C GLY A 439 10.48 -16.94 26.38
N ARG A 440 10.10 -16.05 27.31
CA ARG A 440 9.80 -16.33 28.72
C ARG A 440 8.64 -17.32 28.84
N ASN A 441 8.74 -18.26 29.79
CA ASN A 441 7.72 -19.31 29.97
C ASN A 441 7.42 -19.67 31.44
N TYR A 442 7.87 -18.87 32.42
CA TYR A 442 7.72 -19.21 33.84
C TYR A 442 6.26 -19.42 34.30
N TYR A 443 5.31 -18.81 33.59
CA TYR A 443 3.87 -18.98 33.81
C TYR A 443 3.18 -19.79 32.69
N CYS A 444 3.93 -20.63 31.98
CA CYS A 444 3.50 -21.40 30.80
C CYS A 444 2.93 -20.56 29.64
N GLN A 445 3.50 -19.37 29.44
CA GLN A 445 3.10 -18.34 28.47
C GLN A 445 3.12 -18.85 27.02
N LEU A 446 3.95 -19.87 26.74
CA LEU A 446 4.17 -20.44 25.42
C LEU A 446 3.20 -21.59 25.08
N GLY A 447 2.50 -22.17 26.07
CA GLY A 447 1.48 -23.22 25.83
C GLY A 447 2.04 -24.54 25.26
N ASP A 448 3.33 -24.80 25.49
CA ASP A 448 4.11 -25.97 25.05
C ASP A 448 4.01 -27.17 26.00
N GLY A 449 3.30 -27.01 27.14
CA GLY A 449 3.26 -27.99 28.22
C GLY A 449 4.43 -27.89 29.21
N THR A 450 5.29 -26.86 29.14
CA THR A 450 6.43 -26.68 30.05
C THR A 450 6.48 -25.29 30.70
N TRP A 451 7.48 -25.10 31.56
CA TRP A 451 7.81 -23.83 32.23
C TRP A 451 9.15 -23.24 31.72
N THR A 452 9.71 -23.83 30.66
CA THR A 452 11.08 -23.58 30.20
C THR A 452 11.09 -22.42 29.20
N ASN A 453 12.00 -21.46 29.38
CA ASN A 453 12.20 -20.42 28.37
C ASN A 453 12.73 -21.06 27.07
N HIS A 454 12.26 -20.56 25.92
CA HIS A 454 12.65 -21.09 24.61
C HIS A 454 13.20 -19.97 23.70
N PRO A 455 14.51 -19.95 23.40
CA PRO A 455 15.11 -18.96 22.49
C PRO A 455 14.87 -19.24 20.99
N THR A 456 14.00 -20.20 20.67
CA THR A 456 13.56 -20.55 19.32
C THR A 456 12.06 -20.88 19.36
N PRO A 457 11.28 -20.64 18.29
CA PRO A 457 9.87 -21.02 18.21
C PRO A 457 9.61 -22.50 18.59
N VAL A 458 8.66 -22.72 19.51
CA VAL A 458 8.06 -24.02 19.83
C VAL A 458 6.58 -24.02 19.48
N ALA A 459 6.03 -25.17 19.08
CA ALA A 459 4.63 -25.29 18.70
C ALA A 459 3.71 -25.35 19.93
N VAL A 460 2.60 -24.62 19.89
CA VAL A 460 1.59 -24.63 20.97
C VAL A 460 0.81 -25.96 20.95
N VAL A 461 0.64 -26.58 22.11
CA VAL A 461 -0.04 -27.88 22.24
C VAL A 461 -1.46 -27.81 21.68
N GLY A 462 -1.78 -28.70 20.74
CA GLY A 462 -3.11 -28.80 20.12
C GLY A 462 -3.43 -27.77 19.03
N LEU A 463 -2.65 -26.69 18.87
CA LEU A 463 -2.89 -25.62 17.89
C LEU A 463 -1.94 -25.71 16.68
N ALA A 464 -1.90 -26.88 16.03
CA ALA A 464 -1.14 -27.10 14.80
C ALA A 464 -1.80 -26.50 13.54
N SER A 465 -3.10 -26.21 13.59
CA SER A 465 -3.88 -25.53 12.54
C SER A 465 -5.16 -24.93 13.14
N GLY A 466 -5.91 -24.16 12.36
CA GLY A 466 -7.25 -23.68 12.76
C GLY A 466 -7.28 -22.47 13.71
N VAL A 467 -6.20 -21.69 13.79
CA VAL A 467 -6.15 -20.37 14.44
C VAL A 467 -6.13 -19.26 13.38
N ALA A 468 -6.95 -18.23 13.60
CA ALA A 468 -7.05 -17.04 12.75
C ALA A 468 -6.24 -15.85 13.31
N ALA A 469 -6.18 -15.69 14.64
CA ALA A 469 -5.46 -14.61 15.30
C ALA A 469 -4.91 -15.04 16.67
N VAL A 470 -3.88 -14.37 17.17
CA VAL A 470 -3.33 -14.54 18.52
C VAL A 470 -3.08 -13.17 19.15
N ALA A 471 -3.28 -13.07 20.47
CA ALA A 471 -2.86 -11.94 21.29
C ALA A 471 -2.07 -12.45 22.49
N ALA A 472 -0.96 -11.79 22.80
CA ALA A 472 -0.17 -12.00 24.00
C ALA A 472 -0.44 -10.83 24.97
N GLY A 473 -0.69 -11.16 26.23
CA GLY A 473 -0.72 -10.20 27.33
C GLY A 473 0.63 -10.10 28.02
N GLU A 474 0.66 -9.57 29.24
CA GLU A 474 1.89 -9.53 30.05
C GLU A 474 2.40 -10.94 30.38
N GLU A 475 1.51 -11.83 30.86
CA GLU A 475 1.90 -13.19 31.26
C GLU A 475 1.00 -14.33 30.75
N HIS A 476 0.13 -14.05 29.78
CA HIS A 476 -0.77 -15.04 29.18
C HIS A 476 -0.93 -14.84 27.67
N THR A 477 -1.53 -15.81 26.99
CA THR A 477 -1.74 -15.79 25.54
C THR A 477 -3.14 -16.32 25.22
N CYS A 478 -3.81 -15.72 24.24
CA CYS A 478 -5.10 -16.16 23.73
C CYS A 478 -5.11 -16.23 22.20
N ALA A 479 -5.74 -17.28 21.65
CA ALA A 479 -5.94 -17.51 20.23
C ALA A 479 -7.43 -17.47 19.86
N VAL A 480 -7.76 -16.80 18.76
CA VAL A 480 -9.07 -16.91 18.10
C VAL A 480 -8.99 -18.01 17.06
N THR A 481 -9.76 -19.07 17.23
CA THR A 481 -9.86 -20.17 16.27
C THR A 481 -10.60 -19.73 15.00
N SER A 482 -10.37 -20.41 13.88
CA SER A 482 -11.08 -20.19 12.61
C SER A 482 -12.59 -20.51 12.69
N ALA A 483 -13.06 -21.12 13.78
CA ALA A 483 -14.48 -21.31 14.10
C ALA A 483 -15.09 -20.14 14.91
N GLY A 484 -14.30 -19.11 15.22
CA GLY A 484 -14.68 -17.97 16.05
C GLY A 484 -14.77 -18.27 17.55
N GLY A 485 -14.27 -19.43 18.01
CA GLY A 485 -14.11 -19.72 19.44
C GLY A 485 -12.75 -19.27 19.96
N VAL A 486 -12.65 -18.94 21.25
CA VAL A 486 -11.39 -18.47 21.87
C VAL A 486 -10.77 -19.57 22.75
N GLN A 487 -9.45 -19.71 22.69
CA GLN A 487 -8.68 -20.53 23.63
C GLN A 487 -7.55 -19.70 24.25
N CYS A 488 -7.31 -19.84 25.55
CA CYS A 488 -6.28 -19.09 26.29
C CYS A 488 -5.39 -20.03 27.12
N TRP A 489 -4.17 -19.61 27.42
CA TRP A 489 -3.20 -20.31 28.26
C TRP A 489 -2.22 -19.33 28.93
N GLY A 490 -1.46 -19.82 29.91
CA GLY A 490 -0.48 -19.04 30.66
C GLY A 490 -0.95 -18.67 32.08
N CYS A 491 -0.58 -17.47 32.52
CA CYS A 491 -0.97 -16.92 33.83
C CYS A 491 -2.49 -16.72 33.96
N ASN A 492 -3.06 -17.03 35.13
CA ASN A 492 -4.51 -16.93 35.39
C ASN A 492 -4.86 -16.35 36.77
N PHE A 493 -3.91 -15.70 37.48
CA PHE A 493 -4.15 -15.25 38.86
C PHE A 493 -5.29 -14.23 39.01
N SER A 494 -5.73 -13.59 37.92
CA SER A 494 -6.88 -12.68 37.85
C SER A 494 -8.08 -13.25 37.09
N GLY A 495 -8.07 -14.55 36.74
CA GLY A 495 -9.10 -15.19 35.92
C GLY A 495 -9.03 -14.84 34.42
N GLN A 496 -7.89 -14.29 33.95
CA GLN A 496 -7.73 -13.76 32.59
C GLN A 496 -7.81 -14.82 31.48
N LEU A 497 -7.75 -16.11 31.80
CA LEU A 497 -7.98 -17.19 30.82
C LEU A 497 -9.48 -17.45 30.56
N GLY A 498 -10.39 -16.95 31.40
CA GLY A 498 -11.84 -17.10 31.21
C GLY A 498 -12.35 -18.55 31.25
N ASP A 499 -11.57 -19.47 31.82
CA ASP A 499 -11.90 -20.89 31.98
C ASP A 499 -12.87 -21.16 33.15
N GLY A 500 -13.04 -20.18 34.04
CA GLY A 500 -13.80 -20.29 35.28
C GLY A 500 -12.95 -20.63 36.52
N THR A 501 -11.62 -20.62 36.39
CA THR A 501 -10.68 -20.81 37.51
C THR A 501 -9.73 -19.62 37.64
N THR A 502 -8.75 -19.73 38.55
CA THR A 502 -7.61 -18.81 38.67
C THR A 502 -6.26 -19.55 38.66
N ALA A 503 -6.26 -20.82 38.22
CA ALA A 503 -5.05 -21.62 38.08
C ALA A 503 -4.41 -21.37 36.72
N GLY A 504 -3.08 -21.16 36.67
CA GLY A 504 -2.35 -21.05 35.41
C GLY A 504 -2.29 -22.40 34.68
N ILE A 505 -2.36 -22.38 33.34
CA ILE A 505 -2.53 -23.60 32.52
C ILE A 505 -1.54 -23.60 31.37
N CYS A 506 -0.86 -24.74 31.18
CA CYS A 506 0.30 -24.86 30.29
C CYS A 506 -0.02 -25.37 28.88
N TRP A 507 -1.30 -25.38 28.53
CA TRP A 507 -1.84 -25.72 27.21
C TRP A 507 -3.13 -24.91 27.00
N PRO A 508 -3.56 -24.69 25.74
CA PRO A 508 -4.79 -23.96 25.44
C PRO A 508 -6.04 -24.59 26.07
N VAL A 509 -6.86 -23.76 26.72
CA VAL A 509 -8.21 -24.11 27.19
C VAL A 509 -9.25 -23.17 26.61
N ALA A 510 -10.44 -23.70 26.31
CA ALA A 510 -11.52 -22.91 25.72
C ALA A 510 -12.12 -21.92 26.73
N VAL A 511 -12.37 -20.68 26.28
CA VAL A 511 -12.99 -19.64 27.11
C VAL A 511 -14.47 -19.95 27.31
N SER A 512 -14.92 -19.99 28.57
CA SER A 512 -16.30 -20.32 28.92
C SER A 512 -17.30 -19.35 28.29
N GLY A 513 -18.20 -19.89 27.46
CA GLY A 513 -19.24 -19.12 26.76
C GLY A 513 -18.82 -18.51 25.42
N LEU A 514 -17.52 -18.54 25.05
CA LEU A 514 -17.02 -17.99 23.77
C LEU A 514 -16.53 -19.11 22.82
N ALA A 515 -17.45 -20.03 22.50
CA ALA A 515 -17.18 -21.18 21.62
C ALA A 515 -17.29 -20.84 20.12
N SER A 516 -17.94 -19.73 19.75
CA SER A 516 -18.06 -19.24 18.38
C SER A 516 -18.39 -17.73 18.37
N GLY A 517 -18.29 -17.08 17.22
CA GLY A 517 -18.70 -15.68 17.03
C GLY A 517 -17.75 -14.60 17.56
N VAL A 518 -16.54 -14.94 18.01
CA VAL A 518 -15.47 -13.98 18.28
C VAL A 518 -14.65 -13.72 17.02
N VAL A 519 -14.41 -12.45 16.70
CA VAL A 519 -13.64 -12.00 15.53
C VAL A 519 -12.28 -11.41 15.88
N ALA A 520 -12.08 -10.97 17.12
CA ALA A 520 -10.77 -10.53 17.63
C ALA A 520 -10.67 -10.72 19.15
N VAL A 521 -9.43 -10.84 19.65
CA VAL A 521 -9.12 -10.85 21.09
C VAL A 521 -7.95 -9.91 21.36
N ALA A 522 -7.96 -9.26 22.52
CA ALA A 522 -6.87 -8.44 23.04
C ALA A 522 -6.59 -8.86 24.50
N ALA A 523 -5.31 -8.96 24.84
CA ALA A 523 -4.85 -9.33 26.17
C ALA A 523 -4.05 -8.16 26.77
N GLY A 524 -4.39 -7.78 28.01
CA GLY A 524 -3.65 -6.78 28.79
C GLY A 524 -2.76 -7.46 29.84
N GLY A 525 -2.40 -6.72 30.89
CA GLY A 525 -1.62 -7.28 32.01
C GLY A 525 -2.36 -8.34 32.82
N SER A 526 -3.60 -8.02 33.23
CA SER A 526 -4.40 -8.87 34.12
C SER A 526 -5.85 -9.07 33.63
N HIS A 527 -6.11 -8.81 32.35
CA HIS A 527 -7.44 -8.93 31.75
C HIS A 527 -7.37 -9.33 30.27
N THR A 528 -8.49 -9.84 29.75
CA THR A 528 -8.67 -10.23 28.34
C THR A 528 -10.00 -9.69 27.84
N CYS A 529 -10.01 -9.12 26.63
CA CYS A 529 -11.21 -8.60 25.97
C CYS A 529 -11.41 -9.30 24.63
N ALA A 530 -12.62 -9.79 24.36
CA ALA A 530 -13.00 -10.40 23.08
C ALA A 530 -14.03 -9.51 22.36
N LEU A 531 -13.86 -9.33 21.06
CA LEU A 531 -14.83 -8.69 20.19
C LEU A 531 -15.68 -9.76 19.50
N THR A 532 -16.98 -9.77 19.77
CA THR A 532 -17.94 -10.65 19.10
C THR A 532 -18.52 -9.99 17.85
N SER A 533 -18.84 -10.80 16.83
CA SER A 533 -19.71 -10.40 15.74
C SER A 533 -21.13 -10.16 16.28
N ALA A 534 -21.81 -9.12 15.81
CA ALA A 534 -23.25 -8.99 15.98
C ALA A 534 -23.95 -10.15 15.24
N GLY A 535 -24.94 -10.77 15.89
CA GLY A 535 -25.79 -11.83 15.32
C GLY A 535 -27.08 -11.31 14.72
#